data_AF-A0AB39R658-F1
#
_entry.id   AF-A0AB39R658-F1
#
_cell.length_a   1.000
_cell.length_b   1.000
_cell.length_c   1.000
_cell.angle_alpha   90.00
_cell.angle_beta   90.00
_cell.angle_gamma   90.00
#
_symmetry.space_group_name_H-M   'P 1'
#
loop_
_entity.id
_entity.type
_entity.pdbx_description
1 polymer ?
#
loop_
_entity_poly.entity_id
_entity_poly.type
_entity_poly.pdbx_seq_one_letter_code
_entity_poly.pdbx_strand_id
1 'polypeptide(L)'
;MAARHKVDPPRHDQHHPDAFWRAAVFLEECVLLRPLPARNEFFGYSVAIAYLEASEERVDTKFELWRELIHQIRALRLDSYEIAERLRSWRAQ
;
A
#
# COMPACT_ATOMS: atom_id res chain seq x y z
N MET A 1 17.13 22.19 40.00
CA MET A 1 15.98 21.33 39.64
C MET A 1 15.70 21.55 38.16
N ALA A 2 15.96 20.57 37.30
CA ALA A 2 15.71 20.71 35.87
C ALA A 2 14.20 20.60 35.61
N ALA A 3 13.63 21.61 34.96
CA ALA A 3 12.25 21.59 34.50
C ALA A 3 12.10 20.42 33.51
N ARG A 4 11.29 19.42 33.88
CA ARG A 4 10.86 18.37 32.96
C ARG A 4 10.04 19.04 31.87
N HIS A 5 10.62 19.22 30.68
CA HIS A 5 9.82 19.47 29.49
C HIS A 5 8.83 18.33 29.38
N LYS A 6 7.55 18.63 29.59
CA LYS A 6 6.46 17.70 29.32
C LYS A 6 6.35 17.61 27.80
N VAL A 7 7.19 16.75 27.21
CA VAL A 7 7.01 16.30 25.83
C VAL A 7 5.70 15.54 25.82
N ASP A 8 4.72 16.04 25.09
CA ASP A 8 3.55 15.24 24.71
C ASP A 8 4.02 14.35 23.55
N PRO A 9 4.32 13.06 23.78
CA PRO A 9 4.73 12.19 22.69
C PRO A 9 3.59 12.14 21.66
N PRO A 10 3.88 12.22 20.35
CA PRO A 10 2.85 12.09 19.33
C PRO A 10 2.07 10.81 19.61
N ARG A 11 0.79 10.99 19.93
CA ARG A 11 -0.08 9.89 20.30
C ARG A 11 -0.32 9.06 19.04
N HIS A 12 -0.04 7.76 19.14
CA HIS A 12 -0.19 6.80 18.03
C HIS A 12 -1.64 6.70 17.50
N ASP A 13 -2.62 7.31 18.18
CA ASP A 13 -4.03 7.35 17.83
C ASP A 13 -4.39 8.48 16.84
N GLN A 14 -3.52 9.47 16.61
CA GLN A 14 -3.87 10.70 15.87
C GLN A 14 -3.56 10.68 14.38
N HIS A 15 -2.86 9.66 13.87
CA HIS A 15 -2.74 9.42 12.44
C HIS A 15 -3.06 7.96 12.21
N HIS A 16 -4.30 7.66 11.81
CA HIS A 16 -4.54 6.38 11.14
C HIS A 16 -3.72 6.41 9.86
N PRO A 17 -2.66 5.60 9.80
CA PRO A 17 -1.74 5.64 8.69
C PRO A 17 -2.46 5.09 7.46
N ASP A 18 -2.44 5.86 6.36
CA ASP A 18 -3.26 5.60 5.19
C ASP A 18 -3.10 4.17 4.65
N ALA A 19 -4.21 3.43 4.67
CA ALA A 19 -4.25 2.04 4.26
C ALA A 19 -3.87 1.85 2.79
N PHE A 20 -4.28 2.78 1.92
CA PHE A 20 -3.99 2.73 0.50
C PHE A 20 -2.52 2.96 0.21
N TRP A 21 -1.89 3.92 0.89
CA TRP A 21 -0.44 4.15 0.75
C TRP A 21 0.38 2.96 1.23
N ARG A 22 0.02 2.33 2.35
CA ARG A 22 0.71 1.12 2.82
C ARG A 22 0.54 -0.06 1.88
N ALA A 23 -0.67 -0.29 1.37
CA ALA A 23 -0.92 -1.31 0.36
C ALA A 23 -0.13 -1.05 -0.93
N ALA A 24 -0.02 0.21 -1.35
CA ALA A 24 0.76 0.63 -2.50
C ALA A 24 2.25 0.31 -2.32
N VAL A 25 2.83 0.65 -1.16
CA VAL A 25 4.24 0.32 -0.85
C VAL A 25 4.46 -1.19 -0.86
N PHE A 26 3.57 -1.99 -0.25
CA PHE A 26 3.73 -3.46 -0.29
C PHE A 26 3.68 -4.02 -1.71
N LEU A 27 2.78 -3.50 -2.56
CA LEU A 27 2.71 -3.88 -3.95
C LEU A 27 3.98 -3.51 -4.71
N GLU A 28 4.39 -2.24 -4.61
CA GLU A 28 5.58 -1.69 -5.29
C GLU A 28 6.84 -2.48 -4.94
N GLU A 29 7.11 -2.68 -3.66
CA GLU A 29 8.31 -3.37 -3.20
C GLU A 29 8.31 -4.86 -3.62
N CYS A 30 7.17 -5.54 -3.53
CA CYS A 30 7.08 -6.92 -4.03
C CYS A 30 7.34 -7.00 -5.53
N VAL A 31 6.81 -6.05 -6.30
CA VAL A 31 6.97 -6.00 -7.76
C VAL A 31 8.41 -5.68 -8.17
N LEU A 32 9.07 -4.73 -7.49
CA LEU A 32 10.42 -4.27 -7.85
C LEU A 32 11.53 -5.14 -7.26
N LEU A 33 11.50 -5.39 -5.94
CA LEU A 33 12.56 -6.11 -5.23
C LEU A 33 12.50 -7.61 -5.43
N ARG A 34 11.30 -8.15 -5.74
CA ARG A 34 11.07 -9.57 -6.02
C ARG A 34 11.60 -10.49 -4.91
N PRO A 35 11.10 -10.36 -3.66
CA PRO A 35 11.64 -11.05 -2.48
C PRO A 35 11.48 -12.58 -2.47
N LEU A 36 10.65 -13.15 -3.36
CA LEU A 36 10.39 -14.58 -3.47
C LEU A 36 11.07 -15.18 -4.72
N PRO A 37 11.33 -16.51 -4.74
CA PRO A 37 11.92 -17.19 -5.91
C PRO A 37 11.06 -17.09 -7.20
N ALA A 38 9.74 -16.94 -7.06
CA ALA A 38 8.81 -16.82 -8.18
C ALA A 38 7.51 -16.11 -7.75
N ARG A 39 6.70 -15.68 -8.73
CA ARG A 39 5.33 -15.13 -8.54
C ARG A 39 5.24 -13.88 -7.65
N ASN A 40 6.29 -13.08 -7.59
CA ASN A 40 6.34 -11.85 -6.80
C ASN A 40 5.21 -10.85 -7.10
N GLU A 41 4.85 -10.69 -8.38
CA GLU A 41 3.74 -9.82 -8.81
C GLU A 41 2.39 -10.27 -8.21
N PHE A 42 2.10 -11.57 -8.29
CA PHE A 42 0.89 -12.15 -7.72
C PHE A 42 0.90 -12.11 -6.19
N PHE A 43 2.07 -12.31 -5.57
CA PHE A 43 2.24 -12.16 -4.14
C PHE A 43 1.97 -10.73 -3.69
N GLY A 44 2.59 -9.73 -4.32
CA GLY A 44 2.36 -8.30 -4.03
C GLY A 44 0.89 -7.91 -4.20
N TYR A 45 0.25 -8.36 -5.28
CA TYR A 45 -1.20 -8.23 -5.49
C TYR A 45 -2.01 -8.76 -4.30
N SER A 46 -1.74 -10.01 -3.89
CA SER A 46 -2.47 -10.65 -2.79
C SER A 46 -2.25 -9.98 -1.44
N VAL A 47 -1.02 -9.51 -1.16
CA VAL A 47 -0.67 -8.79 0.06
C VAL A 47 -1.37 -7.44 0.11
N ALA A 48 -1.42 -6.71 -1.00
CA ALA A 48 -2.10 -5.42 -1.07
C ALA A 48 -3.61 -5.56 -0.79
N ILE A 49 -4.28 -6.57 -1.38
CA ILE A 49 -5.69 -6.86 -1.11
C ILE A 49 -5.89 -7.24 0.35
N ALA A 50 -5.12 -8.21 0.86
CA ALA A 50 -5.27 -8.67 2.24
C ALA A 50 -5.04 -7.53 3.25
N TYR A 51 -4.10 -6.63 2.95
CA TYR A 51 -3.85 -5.46 3.79
C TYR A 51 -5.01 -4.46 3.78
N LEU A 52 -5.57 -4.18 2.60
CA LEU A 52 -6.76 -3.31 2.48
C LEU A 52 -7.94 -3.93 3.22
N GLU A 53 -8.21 -5.22 3.04
CA GLU A 53 -9.30 -5.91 3.74
C GLU A 53 -9.12 -5.88 5.27
N ALA A 54 -7.89 -6.12 5.75
CA ALA A 54 -7.56 -6.01 7.17
C ALA A 54 -7.65 -4.56 7.72
N SER A 55 -7.64 -3.57 6.82
CA SER A 55 -7.82 -2.16 7.14
C SER A 55 -9.26 -1.68 6.89
N GLU A 56 -10.21 -2.61 6.73
CA GLU A 56 -11.62 -2.33 6.43
C GLU A 56 -11.86 -1.61 5.09
N GLU A 57 -10.91 -1.72 4.16
CA GLU A 57 -10.98 -1.18 2.80
C GLU A 57 -11.21 -2.28 1.76
N ARG A 58 -11.91 -1.94 0.68
CA ARG A 58 -12.18 -2.86 -0.44
C ARG A 58 -11.98 -2.18 -1.77
N VAL A 59 -11.44 -2.91 -2.74
CA VAL A 59 -11.18 -2.46 -4.11
C VAL A 59 -11.58 -3.53 -5.11
N ASP A 60 -11.76 -3.16 -6.38
CA ASP A 60 -12.01 -4.12 -7.48
C ASP A 60 -10.85 -5.12 -7.57
N THR A 61 -11.15 -6.42 -7.50
CA THR A 61 -10.18 -7.53 -7.50
C THR A 61 -10.02 -8.21 -8.86
N LYS A 62 -10.54 -7.62 -9.95
CA LYS A 62 -10.30 -8.12 -11.31
C LYS A 62 -8.82 -8.07 -11.63
N PHE A 63 -8.22 -9.24 -11.84
CA PHE A 63 -6.78 -9.37 -12.00
C PHE A 63 -6.23 -8.56 -13.19
N GLU A 64 -7.01 -8.37 -14.25
CA GLU A 64 -6.67 -7.62 -15.45
C GLU A 64 -6.36 -6.15 -15.14
N LEU A 65 -7.12 -5.56 -14.22
CA LEU A 65 -6.95 -4.19 -13.74
C LEU A 65 -5.64 -4.05 -12.96
N TRP A 66 -5.36 -5.01 -12.09
CA TRP A 66 -4.13 -5.07 -11.30
C TRP A 66 -2.90 -5.39 -12.15
N ARG A 67 -3.03 -6.26 -13.15
CA ARG A 67 -1.97 -6.60 -14.09
C ARG A 67 -1.49 -5.35 -14.84
N GLU A 68 -2.39 -4.46 -15.22
CA GLU A 68 -2.03 -3.18 -15.84
C GLU A 68 -1.27 -2.28 -14.85
N LEU A 69 -1.74 -2.13 -13.62
CA LEU A 69 -1.04 -1.37 -12.58
C LEU A 69 0.37 -1.94 -12.33
N ILE A 70 0.50 -3.26 -12.17
CA ILE A 70 1.78 -3.94 -12.00
C ILE A 70 2.71 -3.68 -13.19
N HIS A 71 2.19 -3.66 -14.42
CA HIS A 71 2.98 -3.32 -15.61
C HIS A 71 3.53 -1.89 -15.54
N GLN A 72 2.72 -0.91 -15.09
CA GLN A 72 3.17 0.48 -14.92
C GLN A 72 4.21 0.62 -13.80
N ILE A 73 4.04 -0.08 -12.68
CA ILE A 73 5.02 -0.13 -11.58
C ILE A 73 6.36 -0.68 -12.08
N ARG A 74 6.34 -1.80 -12.81
CA ARG A 74 7.56 -2.39 -13.38
C ARG A 74 8.26 -1.51 -14.41
N ALA A 75 7.49 -0.67 -15.09
CA ALA A 75 8.01 0.33 -16.01
C ALA A 75 8.56 1.57 -15.29
N LEU A 76 8.52 1.62 -13.96
CA LEU A 76 8.92 2.75 -13.11
C LEU A 76 8.20 4.05 -13.48
N ARG A 77 6.92 3.93 -13.85
CA ARG A 77 6.07 5.07 -14.28
C ARG A 77 5.20 5.63 -13.18
N LEU A 78 5.10 4.94 -12.05
CA LEU A 78 4.28 5.32 -10.91
C LEU A 78 5.13 5.23 -9.65
N ASP A 79 4.97 6.20 -8.75
CA ASP A 79 5.47 6.11 -7.37
C ASP A 79 4.39 5.57 -6.40
N SER A 80 4.79 5.30 -5.15
CA SER A 80 3.87 4.82 -4.10
C SER A 80 2.62 5.69 -3.88
N TYR A 81 2.69 7.01 -4.13
CA TYR A 81 1.54 7.91 -3.97
C TYR A 81 0.57 7.78 -5.14
N GLU A 82 1.08 7.73 -6.37
CA GLU A 82 0.26 7.54 -7.57
C GLU A 82 -0.41 6.15 -7.59
N ILE A 83 0.30 5.12 -7.12
CA ILE A 83 -0.26 3.77 -6.92
C ILE A 83 -1.40 3.84 -5.89
N ALA A 84 -1.22 4.55 -4.77
CA ALA A 84 -2.26 4.69 -3.75
C ALA A 84 -3.51 5.39 -4.30
N GLU A 85 -3.36 6.47 -5.06
CA GLU A 85 -4.49 7.14 -5.72
C GLU A 85 -5.21 6.22 -6.69
N ARG A 86 -4.46 5.41 -7.45
CA ARG A 86 -5.03 4.42 -8.36
C ARG A 86 -5.88 3.40 -7.61
N LEU A 87 -5.37 2.87 -6.49
CA LEU A 87 -6.12 1.94 -5.64
C LEU A 87 -7.38 2.59 -5.05
N ARG A 88 -7.31 3.86 -4.61
CA ARG A 88 -8.49 4.60 -4.12
C ARG A 88 -9.54 4.79 -5.21
N SER A 89 -9.14 4.98 -6.47
CA SER A 89 -10.06 5.08 -7.60
C SER A 89 -10.83 3.78 -7.89
N TRP A 90 -10.37 2.65 -7.34
CA TRP A 90 -11.02 1.34 -7.49
C TRP A 90 -11.85 0.94 -6.28
N ARG A 91 -12.00 1.83 -5.29
CA ARG A 91 -12.73 1.55 -4.05
C ARG A 91 -14.14 1.08 -4.38
N ALA A 92 -14.46 -0.14 -3.97
CA ALA A 92 -15.81 -0.66 -4.09
C ALA A 92 -16.68 0.00 -3.02
N GLN A 93 -17.90 0.42 -3.40
CA GLN A 93 -18.92 0.89 -2.45
C GLN A 93 -19.44 -0.25 -1.59
#